data_AF-A0A7K4HCG8-F1
#
_entry.id   AF-A0A7K4HCG8-F1
#
_cell.length_a   1.000
_cell.length_b   1.000
_cell.length_c   1.000
_cell.angle_alpha   90.00
_cell.angle_beta   90.00
_cell.angle_gamma   90.00
#
_symmetry.space_group_name_H-M   'P 1'
#
loop_
_entity.id
_entity.type
_entity.pdbx_description
1 polymer ?
#
loop_
_entity_poly.entity_id
_entity_poly.type
_entity_poly.pdbx_seq_one_letter_code
_entity_poly.pdbx_strand_id
1 'polypeptide(L)' 'MSIDELEEEVEKLKTEMDELEEVCDTLPQCSEDDACETCETYRKIDALNDKIEELEDKIESLMSDGEDDD' A
#
# COMPACT_ATOMS: atom_id res chain seq x y z
N MET A 1 13.44 2.25 13.25
CA MET A 1 12.92 1.62 12.04
C MET A 1 14.02 0.80 11.46
N SER A 2 14.14 -0.40 11.99
CA SER A 2 14.82 -1.51 11.35
C SER A 2 14.04 -1.89 10.08
N ILE A 3 14.70 -2.61 9.18
CA ILE A 3 14.06 -3.16 7.98
C ILE A 3 12.84 -4.01 8.37
N ASP A 4 12.95 -4.85 9.40
CA ASP A 4 11.83 -5.66 9.90
C ASP A 4 10.59 -4.84 10.28
N GLU A 5 10.77 -3.65 10.87
CA GLU A 5 9.64 -2.78 11.25
C GLU A 5 8.97 -2.17 10.01
N LEU A 6 9.74 -1.88 8.95
CA LEU A 6 9.22 -1.34 7.70
C LEU A 6 8.50 -2.43 6.90
N GLU A 7 9.05 -3.65 6.87
CA GLU A 7 8.40 -4.80 6.23
C GLU A 7 7.06 -5.15 6.90
N GLU A 8 7.00 -5.15 8.25
CA GLU A 8 5.75 -5.37 8.98
C GLU A 8 4.71 -4.26 8.68
N GLU A 9 5.16 -3.01 8.53
CA GLU A 9 4.28 -1.91 8.16
C GLU A 9 3.75 -2.06 6.72
N VAL A 10 4.59 -2.49 5.78
CA VAL A 10 4.18 -2.80 4.39
C VAL A 10 3.14 -3.92 4.36
N GLU A 11 3.36 -5.03 5.06
CA GLU A 11 2.39 -6.14 5.09
C GLU A 11 1.04 -5.70 5.67
N LYS A 12 1.08 -4.87 6.71
CA LYS A 12 -0.15 -4.31 7.30
C LYS A 12 -0.89 -3.40 6.33
N LEU A 13 -0.18 -2.51 5.62
CA LEU A 13 -0.79 -1.62 4.63
C LEU A 13 -1.36 -2.40 3.44
N LYS A 14 -0.67 -3.46 2.99
CA LYS A 14 -1.18 -4.37 1.95
C LYS A 14 -2.46 -5.07 2.39
N THR A 15 -2.50 -5.56 3.64
CA THR A 15 -3.71 -6.18 4.20
C THR A 15 -4.88 -5.20 4.24
N GLU A 16 -4.65 -3.97 4.70
CA GLU A 16 -5.69 -2.94 4.76
C GLU A 16 -6.19 -2.54 3.35
N MET A 17 -5.28 -2.54 2.36
CA MET A 17 -5.62 -2.29 0.96
C MET A 17 -6.52 -3.40 0.38
N ASP A 18 -6.16 -4.68 0.59
CA ASP A 18 -6.99 -5.84 0.19
C ASP A 18 -8.40 -5.77 0.80
N GLU A 19 -8.51 -5.43 2.10
CA GLU A 19 -9.80 -5.25 2.76
C GLU A 19 -10.62 -4.11 2.14
N LEU A 20 -9.97 -3.00 1.78
CA LEU A 20 -10.64 -1.87 1.13
C LEU A 20 -11.06 -2.20 -0.30
N GLU A 21 -10.29 -2.99 -1.05
CA GLU A 21 -10.67 -3.47 -2.38
C GLU A 21 -11.92 -4.37 -2.31
N GLU A 22 -11.96 -5.31 -1.37
CA GLU A 22 -13.14 -6.17 -1.15
C GLU A 22 -14.38 -5.33 -0.77
N VAL A 23 -14.20 -4.29 0.05
CA VAL A 23 -15.27 -3.35 0.37
C VAL A 23 -15.69 -2.57 -0.89
N CYS A 24 -14.76 -2.14 -1.75
CA CYS A 24 -15.09 -1.44 -2.99
C CYS A 24 -15.99 -2.32 -3.88
N ASP A 25 -15.66 -3.61 -4.04
CA ASP A 25 -16.45 -4.55 -4.85
C ASP A 25 -17.88 -4.78 -4.31
N THR A 26 -18.06 -4.70 -3.00
CA THR A 26 -19.37 -4.95 -2.35
C THR A 26 -20.24 -3.71 -2.23
N LEU A 27 -19.68 -2.51 -2.43
CA LEU A 27 -20.41 -1.25 -2.33
C LEU A 27 -21.26 -1.02 -3.59
N PRO A 28 -22.58 -0.78 -3.47
CA PRO A 28 -23.48 -0.60 -4.61
C PRO A 28 -23.15 0.65 -5.45
N GLN A 29 -22.51 1.64 -4.82
CA GLN A 29 -21.98 2.85 -5.46
C GLN A 29 -20.71 2.61 -6.28
N CYS A 30 -20.10 1.42 -6.21
CA CYS A 30 -18.98 0.98 -7.04
C CYS A 30 -19.40 -0.06 -8.10
N SER A 31 -20.67 -0.48 -8.12
CA SER A 31 -21.20 -1.49 -9.05
C SER A 31 -21.54 -0.93 -10.45
N GLU A 32 -21.51 0.39 -10.64
CA GLU A 32 -21.49 0.99 -11.98
C GLU A 32 -20.05 0.92 -12.53
N ASP A 33 -19.87 0.54 -13.79
CA ASP A 33 -18.57 0.58 -14.50
C ASP A 33 -17.85 1.91 -14.15
N ASP A 34 -16.57 1.82 -13.73
CA ASP A 34 -15.69 2.90 -13.23
C ASP A 34 -16.02 3.51 -11.85
N ALA A 35 -17.08 3.10 -11.16
CA ALA A 35 -17.49 3.84 -9.96
C ALA A 35 -16.57 3.64 -8.75
N CYS A 36 -15.78 2.55 -8.71
CA CYS A 36 -14.72 2.41 -7.70
C CYS A 36 -13.66 3.53 -7.85
N GLU A 37 -13.26 3.96 -9.06
CA GLU A 37 -12.29 5.07 -9.24
C GLU A 37 -12.78 6.41 -8.65
N THR A 38 -14.09 6.61 -8.58
CA THR A 38 -14.69 7.82 -7.97
C THR A 38 -14.97 7.66 -6.47
N CYS A 39 -14.84 6.46 -5.94
CA CYS A 39 -15.10 6.13 -4.55
C CYS A 39 -13.97 6.62 -3.63
N GLU A 40 -14.34 7.14 -2.46
CA GLU A 40 -13.37 7.55 -1.43
C GLU A 40 -12.46 6.37 -1.01
N THR A 41 -12.97 5.15 -1.07
CA THR A 41 -12.21 3.91 -0.81
C THR A 41 -11.06 3.72 -1.79
N TYR A 42 -11.26 3.99 -3.08
CA TYR A 42 -10.20 3.86 -4.08
C TYR A 42 -9.13 4.93 -3.91
N ARG A 43 -9.50 6.15 -3.54
CA ARG A 43 -8.50 7.17 -3.17
C ARG A 43 -7.66 6.78 -1.96
N LYS A 44 -8.23 6.01 -1.03
CA LYS A 44 -7.47 5.45 0.10
C LYS A 44 -6.55 4.33 -0.37
N ILE A 45 -7.01 3.44 -1.24
CA ILE A 45 -6.18 2.40 -1.86
C ILE A 45 -4.98 3.02 -2.60
N ASP A 46 -5.22 4.04 -3.42
CA ASP A 46 -4.18 4.76 -4.16
C ASP A 46 -3.13 5.37 -3.21
N ALA A 47 -3.59 6.07 -2.16
CA ALA A 47 -2.71 6.63 -1.14
C ALA A 47 -1.97 5.57 -0.30
N LEU A 48 -2.57 4.39 -0.09
CA LEU A 48 -1.91 3.27 0.58
C LEU A 48 -0.83 2.66 -0.32
N ASN A 49 -1.09 2.56 -1.63
CA ASN A 49 -0.13 2.10 -2.63
C ASN A 49 1.10 3.02 -2.70
N ASP A 50 0.88 4.33 -2.81
CA ASP A 50 1.97 5.32 -2.78
C ASP A 50 2.84 5.15 -1.53
N LYS A 51 2.20 4.93 -0.39
CA LYS A 51 2.91 4.76 0.89
C LYS A 51 3.66 3.43 0.97
N ILE A 52 3.12 2.36 0.40
CA ILE A 52 3.82 1.07 0.28
C ILE A 52 5.06 1.24 -0.58
N GLU A 53 4.94 1.92 -1.73
CA GLU A 53 6.06 2.18 -2.65
C GLU A 53 7.17 2.98 -1.95
N GLU A 54 6.82 4.06 -1.21
CA GLU A 54 7.78 4.82 -0.41
C GLU A 54 8.49 3.97 0.66
N LEU A 55 7.77 3.04 1.30
CA LEU A 55 8.35 2.15 2.31
C LEU A 55 9.26 1.10 1.68
N GLU A 56 8.88 0.54 0.53
CA GLU A 56 9.68 -0.42 -0.23
C GLU A 56 10.97 0.24 -0.75
N ASP A 57 10.90 1.45 -1.31
CA ASP A 57 12.08 2.26 -1.69
C ASP A 57 13.01 2.50 -0.50
N LYS A 58 12.44 2.81 0.67
CA LYS A 58 13.23 3.03 1.88
C LYS A 58 13.89 1.76 2.38
N ILE A 59 13.21 0.61 2.29
CA ILE A 59 13.79 -0.70 2.61
C ILE A 59 14.95 -0.99 1.65
N GLU A 60 14.76 -0.81 0.34
CA GLU A 60 15.81 -1.01 -0.67
C GLU A 60 17.01 -0.09 -0.40
N SER A 61 16.77 1.19 -0.11
CA SER A 61 17.83 2.14 0.22
C SER A 61 18.59 1.73 1.50
N LEU A 62 17.91 1.21 2.52
CA LEU A 62 18.55 0.75 3.76
C LEU A 62 19.31 -0.56 3.57
N MET A 63 18.83 -1.45 2.71
CA MET A 63 19.56 -2.66 2.33
C MET A 63 20.81 -2.30 1.54
N SER A 64 20.71 -1.40 0.56
CA SER A 64 21.83 -0.97 -0.29
C SER A 64 22.88 -0.17 0.49
N ASP A 65 22.49 0.72 1.39
CA ASP A 65 23.43 1.47 2.25
C ASP A 65 24.20 0.54 3.22
N GLY A 66 23.65 -0.64 3.51
CA GLY A 66 24.32 -1.70 4.26
C GLY A 66 25.34 -2.53 3.46
N GLU A 67 25.35 -2.45 2.12
CA GLU A 67 26.26 -3.20 1.24
C GLU A 67 27.41 -2.34 0.66
N ASP A 68 27.43 -1.02 0.88
CA ASP A 68 28.49 -0.10 0.41
C ASP A 68 29.67 0.09 1.40
N ASP A 69 29.79 -0.77 2.42
CA ASP A 69 30.92 -0.81 3.37
C ASP A 69 31.80 -2.06 3.13
N ASP A 70 32.30 -2.26 1.90
CA ASP A 70 33.38 -3.23 1.55
C ASP A 70 34.42 -2.64 0.58
#